data_AF-A0ABD2QUP7-F1
#
_entry.id   AF-A0ABD2QUP7-F1
#
_cell.length_a   1.000
_cell.length_b   1.000
_cell.length_c   1.000
_cell.angle_alpha   90.00
_cell.angle_beta   90.00
_cell.angle_gamma   90.00
#
_symmetry.space_group_name_H-M   'P 1'
#
loop_
_entity.id
_entity.type
_entity.pdbx_description
1 polymer ?
#
loop_
_entity_poly.entity_id
_entity_poly.type
_entity_poly.pdbx_seq_one_letter_code
_entity_poly.pdbx_strand_id
1 'polypeptide(L)'
;FPLGDSYIVAGTDGVGTKLKLAFETGIHDTIGIDLVAMSVNDIVTSGAKPLFFLDYFATSRLDVDLAEKVIKGIVDGCQQSDCPLLGGETAEMPDFYAEGEYDLSGFAVGIVKKDSVIDGKNIKVGDVLIGLPSSGVHSNGFSLVRRVLKQSGLSLKDQLLGESITLGEALIAPTVIYVKQVLDIISKGGVKGIAHITGGGFTDNIP
;
A
#
# COMPACT_ATOMS: atom_id res chain seq x y z
N PHE A 1 -10.35 16.54 -24.76
CA PHE A 1 -9.95 15.33 -24.00
C PHE A 1 -11.19 14.47 -23.76
N PRO A 2 -11.10 13.13 -23.82
CA PRO A 2 -12.25 12.23 -23.93
C PRO A 2 -13.16 12.15 -22.68
N LEU A 3 -12.78 12.80 -21.57
CA LEU A 3 -13.40 12.62 -20.25
C LEU A 3 -14.18 13.85 -19.76
N GLY A 4 -14.48 14.80 -20.64
CA GLY A 4 -15.27 15.99 -20.30
C GLY A 4 -14.69 16.80 -19.14
N ASP A 5 -15.41 16.79 -18.01
CA ASP A 5 -15.14 17.52 -16.76
C ASP A 5 -14.42 16.68 -15.69
N SER A 6 -13.79 15.58 -16.09
CA SER A 6 -13.04 14.69 -15.18
C SER A 6 -11.57 14.53 -15.57
N TYR A 7 -10.74 14.20 -14.59
CA TYR A 7 -9.35 13.74 -14.74
C TYR A 7 -9.23 12.26 -14.38
N ILE A 8 -8.35 11.55 -15.08
CA ILE A 8 -7.85 10.25 -14.62
C ILE A 8 -6.64 10.51 -13.75
N VAL A 9 -6.61 9.79 -12.63
CA VAL A 9 -5.47 9.74 -11.73
C VAL A 9 -4.99 8.31 -11.71
N ALA A 10 -3.68 8.10 -11.79
CA ALA A 10 -3.09 6.78 -11.76
C ALA A 10 -1.89 6.76 -10.83
N GLY A 11 -1.71 5.63 -10.14
CA GLY A 11 -0.57 5.37 -9.26
C GLY A 11 0.00 3.99 -9.57
N THR A 12 1.31 3.86 -9.40
CA THR A 12 2.03 2.59 -9.60
C THR A 12 3.01 2.40 -8.46
N ASP A 13 2.93 1.27 -7.77
CA ASP A 13 3.79 0.98 -6.62
C ASP A 13 4.12 -0.50 -6.53
N GLY A 14 5.16 -0.79 -5.75
CA GLY A 14 5.47 -2.14 -5.28
C GLY A 14 5.39 -2.23 -3.77
N VAL A 15 5.46 -3.45 -3.24
CA VAL A 15 5.52 -3.69 -1.79
C VAL A 15 6.90 -3.37 -1.21
N GLY A 16 7.95 -3.53 -2.03
CA GLY A 16 9.32 -3.26 -1.64
C GLY A 16 9.87 -4.27 -0.63
N THR A 17 10.80 -3.82 0.22
CA THR A 17 11.61 -4.72 1.06
C THR A 17 10.85 -5.44 2.18
N LYS A 18 9.56 -5.13 2.38
CA LYS A 18 8.67 -5.92 3.25
C LYS A 18 8.49 -7.35 2.74
N LEU A 19 8.65 -7.59 1.43
CA LEU A 19 8.65 -8.94 0.85
C LEU A 19 9.69 -9.87 1.49
N LYS A 20 10.86 -9.35 1.88
CA LYS A 20 11.86 -10.16 2.60
C LYS A 20 11.34 -10.69 3.94
N LEU A 21 10.45 -9.94 4.60
CA LEU A 21 9.82 -10.39 5.83
C LEU A 21 8.75 -11.46 5.54
N ALA A 22 7.99 -11.30 4.46
CA ALA A 22 7.03 -12.32 4.01
C ALA A 22 7.73 -13.66 3.73
N PHE A 23 8.89 -13.64 3.06
CA PHE A 23 9.67 -14.85 2.79
C PHE A 23 10.20 -15.49 4.08
N GLU A 24 10.67 -14.68 5.04
CA GLU A 24 11.22 -15.17 6.30
C GLU A 24 10.15 -15.74 7.25
N THR A 25 8.93 -15.21 7.18
CA THR A 25 7.80 -15.63 8.02
C THR A 25 6.91 -16.69 7.37
N GLY A 26 6.94 -16.82 6.04
CA GLY A 26 6.02 -17.65 5.26
C GLY A 26 4.60 -17.07 5.15
N ILE A 27 4.42 -15.80 5.54
CA ILE A 27 3.12 -15.10 5.52
C ILE A 27 3.03 -14.30 4.23
N HIS A 28 2.25 -14.82 3.27
CA HIS A 28 2.11 -14.25 1.92
C HIS A 28 0.70 -13.73 1.62
N ASP A 29 -0.29 -14.14 2.41
CA ASP A 29 -1.72 -13.89 2.18
C ASP A 29 -2.17 -12.46 2.50
N THR A 30 -1.33 -11.68 3.16
CA THR A 30 -1.60 -10.26 3.49
C THR A 30 -0.81 -9.28 2.64
N ILE A 31 0.25 -9.72 1.95
CA ILE A 31 1.14 -8.87 1.16
C ILE A 31 0.44 -8.26 -0.06
N GLY A 32 -0.56 -8.93 -0.61
CA GLY A 32 -1.37 -8.34 -1.67
C GLY A 32 -2.17 -7.11 -1.20
N ILE A 33 -2.53 -7.03 0.09
CA ILE A 33 -3.20 -5.86 0.66
C ILE A 33 -2.22 -4.68 0.70
N ASP A 34 -0.97 -4.92 1.08
CA ASP A 34 0.10 -3.91 1.05
C ASP A 34 0.29 -3.35 -0.36
N LEU A 35 0.28 -4.21 -1.39
CA LEU A 35 0.41 -3.80 -2.78
C LEU A 35 -0.72 -2.85 -3.20
N VAL A 36 -1.97 -3.24 -2.93
CA VAL A 36 -3.14 -2.42 -3.28
C VAL A 36 -3.12 -1.10 -2.52
N ALA A 37 -2.85 -1.16 -1.21
CA ALA A 37 -2.90 -0.01 -0.32
C ALA A 37 -1.96 1.11 -0.76
N MET A 38 -0.75 0.79 -1.19
CA MET A 38 0.24 1.78 -1.65
C MET A 38 -0.33 2.66 -2.78
N SER A 39 -0.84 2.05 -3.85
CA SER A 39 -1.32 2.83 -4.99
C SER A 39 -2.70 3.44 -4.79
N VAL A 40 -3.64 2.76 -4.09
CA VAL A 40 -5.00 3.32 -3.90
C VAL A 40 -5.01 4.47 -2.89
N ASN A 41 -4.15 4.42 -1.87
CA ASN A 41 -4.00 5.52 -0.92
C ASN A 41 -3.35 6.74 -1.57
N ASP A 42 -2.43 6.54 -2.52
CA ASP A 42 -1.83 7.65 -3.28
C ASP A 42 -2.86 8.36 -4.15
N ILE A 43 -3.64 7.63 -4.95
CA ILE A 43 -4.59 8.28 -5.85
C ILE A 43 -5.72 8.99 -5.08
N VAL A 44 -6.16 8.48 -3.92
CA VAL A 44 -7.24 9.10 -3.14
C VAL A 44 -6.82 10.42 -2.51
N THR A 45 -5.51 10.71 -2.39
CA THR A 45 -5.03 12.02 -1.91
C THR A 45 -5.51 13.19 -2.77
N SER A 46 -5.71 12.95 -4.06
CA SER A 46 -6.26 13.93 -5.01
C SER A 46 -7.79 14.06 -4.97
N GLY A 47 -8.45 13.23 -4.15
CA GLY A 47 -9.91 13.04 -4.14
C GLY A 47 -10.42 12.08 -5.22
N ALA A 48 -9.54 11.36 -5.91
CA ALA A 48 -9.95 10.39 -6.92
C ALA A 48 -10.59 9.15 -6.29
N LYS A 49 -11.71 8.71 -6.87
CA LYS A 49 -12.29 7.40 -6.57
C LYS A 49 -11.59 6.34 -7.42
N PRO A 50 -11.09 5.24 -6.82
CA PRO A 50 -10.54 4.12 -7.59
C PRO A 50 -11.58 3.52 -8.56
N LEU A 51 -11.13 3.20 -9.77
CA LEU A 51 -11.92 2.60 -10.85
C LEU A 51 -11.56 1.14 -11.07
N PHE A 52 -10.26 0.83 -11.11
CA PHE A 52 -9.75 -0.53 -11.23
C PHE A 52 -8.29 -0.63 -10.79
N PHE A 53 -7.89 -1.86 -10.48
CA PHE A 53 -6.52 -2.24 -10.14
C PHE A 53 -5.99 -3.28 -11.14
N LEU A 54 -4.69 -3.23 -11.43
CA LEU A 54 -3.96 -4.26 -12.16
C LEU A 54 -2.72 -4.67 -11.34
N ASP A 55 -2.34 -5.94 -11.42
CA ASP A 55 -1.12 -6.44 -10.77
C ASP A 55 -0.11 -7.05 -11.76
N TYR A 56 1.15 -7.05 -11.36
CA TYR A 56 2.24 -7.75 -12.03
C TYR A 56 3.02 -8.53 -10.98
N PHE A 57 3.00 -9.85 -11.12
CA PHE A 57 3.69 -10.80 -10.27
C PHE A 57 4.91 -11.36 -11.00
N ALA A 58 6.10 -11.18 -10.45
CA ALA A 58 7.33 -11.71 -11.03
C ALA A 58 8.03 -12.64 -10.04
N THR A 59 8.50 -13.81 -10.48
CA THR A 59 9.16 -14.80 -9.60
C THR A 59 10.25 -15.54 -10.34
N SER A 60 11.15 -16.20 -9.60
CA SER A 60 12.15 -17.11 -10.16
C SER A 60 11.48 -18.34 -10.78
N ARG A 61 10.58 -18.96 -10.01
CA ARG A 61 9.77 -20.11 -10.41
C ARG A 61 8.40 -19.98 -9.77
N LEU A 62 7.35 -20.33 -10.51
CA LEU A 62 5.97 -20.23 -10.04
C LEU A 62 5.66 -21.37 -9.08
N ASP A 63 5.44 -21.02 -7.82
CA ASP A 63 4.73 -21.84 -6.84
C ASP A 63 3.27 -21.38 -6.82
N VAL A 64 2.38 -22.26 -7.28
CA VAL A 64 0.94 -21.96 -7.45
C VAL A 64 0.27 -21.71 -6.10
N ASP A 65 0.62 -22.47 -5.06
CA ASP A 65 0.00 -22.35 -3.74
C ASP A 65 0.40 -21.04 -3.06
N LEU A 66 1.65 -20.61 -3.27
CA LEU A 66 2.12 -19.31 -2.81
C LEU A 66 1.47 -18.17 -3.59
N ALA A 67 1.44 -18.27 -4.93
CA ALA A 67 0.83 -17.25 -5.78
C ALA A 67 -0.66 -17.05 -5.44
N GLU A 68 -1.41 -18.13 -5.18
CA GLU A 68 -2.81 -18.06 -4.75
C GLU A 68 -2.97 -17.24 -3.46
N LYS A 69 -2.09 -17.42 -2.47
CA LYS A 69 -2.11 -16.62 -1.23
C LYS A 69 -1.91 -15.14 -1.54
N VAL A 70 -0.93 -14.80 -2.38
CA VAL A 70 -0.65 -13.40 -2.73
C VAL A 70 -1.84 -12.78 -3.46
N ILE A 71 -2.40 -13.47 -4.45
CA ILE A 71 -3.56 -13.02 -5.23
C ILE A 71 -4.77 -12.83 -4.31
N LYS A 72 -5.00 -13.74 -3.35
CA LYS A 72 -6.05 -13.57 -2.33
C LYS A 72 -5.88 -12.25 -1.59
N GLY A 73 -4.67 -11.91 -1.15
CA GLY A 73 -4.39 -10.61 -0.52
C GLY A 73 -4.70 -9.42 -1.44
N ILE A 74 -4.41 -9.52 -2.74
CA ILE A 74 -4.72 -8.46 -3.72
C ILE A 74 -6.24 -8.30 -3.84
N VAL A 75 -6.97 -9.41 -3.95
CA VAL A 75 -8.44 -9.41 -4.00
C VAL A 75 -9.03 -8.79 -2.74
N ASP A 76 -8.51 -9.15 -1.56
CA ASP A 76 -8.95 -8.60 -0.28
C ASP A 76 -8.68 -7.08 -0.19
N GLY A 77 -7.52 -6.62 -0.67
CA GLY A 77 -7.21 -5.19 -0.75
C GLY A 77 -8.12 -4.42 -1.74
N CYS A 78 -8.41 -5.03 -2.89
CA CYS A 78 -9.34 -4.52 -3.89
C CYS A 78 -10.76 -4.35 -3.30
N GLN A 79 -11.23 -5.34 -2.54
CA GLN A 79 -12.54 -5.27 -1.84
C GLN A 79 -12.58 -4.18 -0.76
N GLN A 80 -11.50 -4.00 0.00
CA GLN A 80 -11.40 -2.95 1.02
C GLN A 80 -11.45 -1.55 0.40
N SER A 81 -10.89 -1.38 -0.81
CA SER A 81 -10.81 -0.10 -1.52
C SER A 81 -11.99 0.21 -2.45
N ASP A 82 -12.98 -0.69 -2.58
CA ASP A 82 -14.01 -0.65 -3.63
C ASP A 82 -13.40 -0.48 -5.04
N CYS A 83 -12.22 -1.07 -5.25
CA CYS A 83 -11.48 -1.02 -6.49
C CYS A 83 -11.47 -2.42 -7.11
N PRO A 84 -12.17 -2.68 -8.23
CA PRO A 84 -12.17 -4.01 -8.84
C PRO A 84 -10.80 -4.36 -9.41
N LEU A 85 -10.34 -5.59 -9.16
CA LEU A 85 -9.19 -6.16 -9.85
C LEU A 85 -9.58 -6.49 -11.29
N LEU A 86 -9.01 -5.77 -12.27
CA LEU A 86 -9.33 -5.93 -13.67
C LEU A 86 -8.58 -7.11 -14.31
N GLY A 87 -7.39 -7.42 -13.79
CA GLY A 87 -6.53 -8.48 -14.26
C GLY A 87 -5.11 -8.27 -13.77
N GLY A 88 -4.23 -9.17 -14.15
CA GLY A 88 -2.82 -9.07 -13.84
C GLY A 88 -2.00 -9.89 -14.81
N GLU A 89 -0.68 -9.86 -14.64
CA GLU A 89 0.27 -10.64 -15.41
C GLU A 89 1.24 -11.35 -14.48
N THR A 90 1.66 -12.56 -14.87
CA THR A 90 2.58 -13.41 -14.11
C THR A 90 3.79 -13.75 -14.96
N ALA A 91 5.00 -13.49 -14.44
CA ALA A 91 6.25 -13.75 -15.14
C ALA A 91 7.20 -14.65 -14.33
N GLU A 92 7.63 -15.75 -14.93
CA GLU A 92 8.72 -16.60 -14.42
C GLU A 92 10.06 -16.19 -15.06
N MET A 93 11.03 -15.84 -14.22
CA MET A 93 12.36 -15.34 -14.60
C MET A 93 13.45 -15.95 -13.70
N PRO A 94 13.81 -17.24 -13.89
CA PRO A 94 14.65 -18.01 -12.97
C PRO A 94 16.07 -17.48 -12.76
N ASP A 95 16.63 -16.78 -13.75
CA ASP A 95 17.97 -16.19 -13.67
C ASP A 95 17.95 -14.73 -13.16
N PHE A 96 16.76 -14.15 -12.96
CA PHE A 96 16.60 -12.78 -12.49
C PHE A 96 16.30 -12.71 -10.99
N TYR A 97 15.34 -13.52 -10.53
CA TYR A 97 14.98 -13.63 -9.12
C TYR A 97 15.65 -14.82 -8.46
N ALA A 98 15.99 -14.67 -7.18
CA ALA A 98 16.47 -15.79 -6.38
C ALA A 98 15.35 -16.84 -6.19
N GLU A 99 15.75 -18.10 -6.00
CA GLU A 99 14.80 -19.19 -5.78
C GLU A 99 13.92 -18.90 -4.55
N GLY A 100 12.60 -19.05 -4.72
CA GLY A 100 11.60 -18.77 -3.70
C GLY A 100 11.27 -17.29 -3.49
N GLU A 101 11.89 -16.37 -4.25
CA GLU A 101 11.60 -14.94 -4.17
C GLU A 101 10.73 -14.47 -5.33
N TYR A 102 9.85 -13.52 -5.02
CA TYR A 102 8.99 -12.84 -5.99
C TYR A 102 9.02 -11.31 -5.76
N ASP A 103 8.60 -10.56 -6.76
CA ASP A 103 8.33 -9.13 -6.67
C ASP A 103 6.92 -8.83 -7.19
N LEU A 104 6.35 -7.75 -6.68
CA LEU A 104 4.99 -7.32 -6.96
C LEU A 104 4.98 -5.87 -7.38
N SER A 105 4.29 -5.58 -8.47
CA SER A 105 3.91 -4.23 -8.88
C SER A 105 2.40 -4.15 -9.06
N GLY A 106 1.84 -3.01 -8.69
CA GLY A 106 0.42 -2.74 -8.69
C GLY A 106 0.14 -1.42 -9.37
N PHE A 107 -0.99 -1.33 -10.04
CA PHE A 107 -1.40 -0.16 -10.78
C PHE A 107 -2.85 0.17 -10.48
N ALA A 108 -3.08 1.30 -9.81
CA ALA A 108 -4.40 1.80 -9.50
C ALA A 108 -4.77 2.93 -10.46
N VAL A 109 -5.96 2.87 -11.04
CA VAL A 109 -6.54 3.96 -11.83
C VAL A 109 -7.79 4.45 -11.14
N GLY A 110 -7.93 5.76 -11.02
CA GLY A 110 -9.10 6.42 -10.46
C GLY A 110 -9.57 7.61 -11.29
N ILE A 111 -10.68 8.19 -10.88
CA ILE A 111 -11.29 9.34 -11.53
C ILE A 111 -11.71 10.40 -10.51
N VAL A 112 -11.55 11.66 -10.88
CA VAL A 112 -11.96 12.83 -10.07
C VAL A 112 -12.53 13.91 -10.98
N LYS A 113 -13.55 14.64 -10.51
CA LYS A 113 -14.04 15.83 -11.23
C LYS A 113 -13.03 16.96 -11.11
N LYS A 114 -12.88 17.74 -12.18
CA LYS A 114 -11.90 18.85 -12.23
C LYS A 114 -12.09 19.89 -11.13
N ASP A 115 -13.34 20.16 -10.75
CA ASP A 115 -13.71 21.12 -9.71
C ASP A 115 -13.58 20.56 -8.28
N SER A 116 -13.37 19.25 -8.15
CA SER A 116 -13.32 18.52 -6.89
C SER A 116 -11.91 18.03 -6.55
N VAL A 117 -10.91 18.35 -7.38
CA VAL A 117 -9.51 17.97 -7.15
C VAL A 117 -9.01 18.63 -5.85
N ILE A 118 -8.41 17.81 -5.00
CA ILE A 118 -7.73 18.25 -3.79
C ILE A 118 -6.24 18.39 -4.10
N ASP A 119 -5.72 19.61 -4.00
CA ASP A 119 -4.36 19.95 -4.43
C ASP A 119 -3.56 20.78 -3.41
N GLY A 120 -4.09 20.98 -2.19
CA GLY A 120 -3.39 21.71 -1.14
C GLY A 120 -3.32 23.22 -1.29
N LYS A 121 -3.66 23.81 -2.46
CA LYS A 121 -3.41 25.24 -2.75
C LYS A 121 -4.13 26.22 -1.83
N ASN A 122 -5.22 25.78 -1.19
CA ASN A 122 -6.05 26.59 -0.30
C ASN A 122 -5.71 26.41 1.19
N ILE A 123 -4.67 25.62 1.50
CA ILE A 123 -4.12 25.48 2.85
C ILE A 123 -3.54 26.83 3.29
N LYS A 124 -3.84 27.23 4.52
CA LYS A 124 -3.37 28.48 5.11
C LYS A 124 -3.02 28.30 6.58
N VAL A 125 -2.24 29.24 7.12
CA VAL A 125 -1.93 29.31 8.55
C VAL A 125 -3.24 29.31 9.35
N GLY A 126 -3.31 28.43 10.36
CA GLY A 126 -4.50 28.23 11.19
C GLY A 126 -5.38 27.05 10.76
N ASP A 127 -5.10 26.40 9.63
CA ASP A 127 -5.72 25.12 9.29
C ASP A 127 -5.22 23.99 10.21
N VAL A 128 -6.05 22.95 10.37
CA VAL A 128 -5.80 21.83 11.29
C VAL A 128 -5.36 20.61 10.50
N LEU A 129 -4.33 19.92 11.00
CA LEU A 129 -3.92 18.60 10.51
C LEU A 129 -4.63 17.52 11.32
N ILE A 130 -5.24 16.57 10.61
CA ILE A 130 -5.89 15.39 11.19
C ILE A 130 -5.13 14.16 10.68
N GLY A 131 -4.62 13.35 11.60
CA GLY A 131 -3.94 12.10 11.27
C GLY A 131 -4.89 10.90 11.37
N LEU A 132 -4.83 10.01 10.38
CA LEU A 132 -5.43 8.69 10.47
C LEU A 132 -4.37 7.69 10.97
N PRO A 133 -4.70 6.81 11.94
CA PRO A 133 -3.72 5.90 12.53
C PRO A 133 -3.28 4.83 11.53
N SER A 134 -1.97 4.59 11.46
CA SER A 134 -1.41 3.45 10.73
C SER A 134 -1.55 2.15 11.53
N SER A 135 -1.36 1.01 10.87
CA SER A 135 -1.33 -0.33 11.47
C SER A 135 0.08 -0.72 11.95
N GLY A 136 1.06 0.17 11.82
CA GLY A 136 2.47 -0.09 12.06
C GLY A 136 3.36 0.62 11.04
N VAL A 137 4.36 -0.10 10.54
CA VAL A 137 5.38 0.42 9.59
C VAL A 137 4.84 0.54 8.15
N HIS A 138 3.67 -0.05 7.86
CA HIS A 138 3.08 -0.13 6.50
C HIS A 138 4.02 -0.84 5.52
N SER A 139 4.32 -0.28 4.34
CA SER A 139 5.22 -0.89 3.34
C SER A 139 6.55 -0.14 3.16
N ASN A 140 6.87 0.79 4.06
CA ASN A 140 8.06 1.64 3.93
C ASN A 140 9.08 1.39 5.05
N GLY A 141 10.37 1.63 4.79
CA GLY A 141 11.41 1.55 5.83
C GLY A 141 11.87 0.15 6.23
N PHE A 142 11.39 -0.93 5.60
CA PHE A 142 11.73 -2.32 5.98
C PHE A 142 13.22 -2.66 5.90
N SER A 143 13.98 -2.01 5.01
CA SER A 143 15.45 -2.09 5.02
C SER A 143 16.06 -1.67 6.36
N LEU A 144 15.54 -0.61 6.98
CA LEU A 144 16.01 -0.16 8.30
C LEU A 144 15.50 -1.09 9.39
N VAL A 145 14.22 -1.46 9.37
CA VAL A 145 13.61 -2.39 10.34
C VAL A 145 14.42 -3.69 10.43
N ARG A 146 14.74 -4.31 9.29
CA ARG A 146 15.53 -5.55 9.24
C ARG A 146 16.95 -5.37 9.76
N ARG A 147 17.58 -4.22 9.51
CA ARG A 147 18.91 -3.90 10.08
C ARG A 147 18.85 -3.77 11.60
N VAL A 148 17.83 -3.08 12.13
CA VAL A 148 17.64 -2.91 13.58
C VAL A 148 17.37 -4.26 14.24
N LEU A 149 16.49 -5.10 13.66
CA LEU A 149 16.21 -6.44 14.18
C LEU A 149 17.47 -7.31 14.25
N LYS A 150 18.30 -7.29 13.20
CA LYS A 150 19.58 -8.01 13.18
C LYS A 150 20.55 -7.51 14.25
N GLN A 151 20.55 -6.21 14.57
CA GLN A 151 21.43 -5.62 15.57
C GLN A 151 20.92 -5.77 17.01
N SER A 152 19.61 -5.86 17.22
CA SER A 152 19.01 -5.99 18.54
C SER A 152 19.17 -7.40 19.14
N GLY A 153 19.42 -8.40 18.29
CA GLY A 153 19.46 -9.80 18.71
C GLY A 153 18.07 -10.42 18.95
N LEU A 154 17.01 -9.68 18.65
CA LEU A 154 15.63 -10.16 18.71
C LEU A 154 15.31 -11.01 17.48
N SER A 155 14.43 -11.99 17.65
CA SER A 155 13.86 -12.81 16.60
C SER A 155 12.43 -12.36 16.26
N LEU A 156 11.99 -12.62 15.02
CA LEU A 156 10.59 -12.43 14.62
C LEU A 156 9.60 -13.24 15.47
N LYS A 157 10.07 -14.28 16.16
CA LYS A 157 9.27 -15.13 17.05
C LYS A 157 9.18 -14.60 18.49
N ASP A 158 9.97 -13.58 18.82
CA ASP A 158 9.89 -12.98 20.15
C ASP A 158 8.56 -12.24 20.31
N GLN A 159 8.01 -12.27 21.52
CA GLN A 159 6.80 -11.52 21.84
C GLN A 159 7.08 -10.02 21.76
N LEU A 160 6.17 -9.28 21.14
CA LEU A 160 6.18 -7.84 21.19
C LEU A 160 5.82 -7.39 22.61
N LEU A 161 6.67 -6.53 23.19
CA LEU A 161 6.49 -6.08 24.58
C LEU A 161 5.13 -5.41 24.78
N GLY A 162 4.34 -5.96 25.71
CA GLY A 162 3.02 -5.44 26.06
C GLY A 162 1.87 -5.98 25.20
N GLU A 163 2.15 -6.84 24.22
CA GLU A 163 1.16 -7.39 23.30
C GLU A 163 1.15 -8.93 23.32
N SER A 164 0.06 -9.53 22.88
CA SER A 164 -0.07 -11.00 22.76
C SER A 164 0.44 -11.56 21.43
N ILE A 165 1.00 -10.71 20.57
CA ILE A 165 1.52 -11.06 19.25
C ILE A 165 3.05 -11.04 19.24
N THR A 166 3.62 -11.70 18.25
CA THR A 166 5.06 -11.71 17.96
C THR A 166 5.50 -10.44 17.22
N LEU A 167 6.80 -10.16 17.25
CA LEU A 167 7.40 -9.10 16.43
C LEU A 167 7.13 -9.30 14.94
N GLY A 168 7.17 -10.55 14.46
CA GLY A 168 6.86 -10.88 13.07
C GLY A 168 5.43 -10.54 12.68
N GLU A 169 4.45 -10.90 13.51
CA GLU A 169 3.04 -10.57 13.30
C GLU A 169 2.79 -9.05 13.29
N ALA A 170 3.43 -8.32 14.21
CA ALA A 170 3.32 -6.87 14.25
C ALA A 170 3.94 -6.18 13.01
N LEU A 171 5.09 -6.69 12.54
CA LEU A 171 5.80 -6.12 11.40
C LEU A 171 5.16 -6.49 10.05
N ILE A 172 4.52 -7.64 9.95
CA ILE A 172 3.83 -8.07 8.72
C ILE A 172 2.39 -7.53 8.62
N ALA A 173 1.89 -6.85 9.66
CA ALA A 173 0.56 -6.24 9.65
C ALA A 173 0.33 -5.44 8.35
N PRO A 174 -0.79 -5.67 7.63
CA PRO A 174 -1.02 -5.07 6.33
C PRO A 174 -1.18 -3.55 6.43
N THR A 175 -0.75 -2.84 5.40
CA THR A 175 -0.96 -1.41 5.23
C THR A 175 -2.45 -1.11 5.21
N VAL A 176 -2.86 -0.07 5.95
CA VAL A 176 -4.26 0.31 6.05
C VAL A 176 -4.71 0.95 4.73
N ILE A 177 -5.85 0.49 4.21
CA ILE A 177 -6.50 1.09 3.04
C ILE A 177 -7.49 2.15 3.52
N TYR A 178 -7.22 3.42 3.19
CA TYR A 178 -7.99 4.56 3.68
C TYR A 178 -9.10 5.03 2.74
N VAL A 179 -9.23 4.44 1.55
CA VAL A 179 -10.10 4.93 0.46
C VAL A 179 -11.52 5.28 0.92
N LYS A 180 -12.22 4.34 1.57
CA LYS A 180 -13.61 4.54 2.03
C LYS A 180 -13.71 5.67 3.05
N GLN A 181 -12.78 5.70 4.00
CA GLN A 181 -12.75 6.69 5.08
C GLN A 181 -12.45 8.08 4.53
N VAL A 182 -11.47 8.19 3.63
CA VAL A 182 -11.06 9.46 3.02
C VAL A 182 -12.16 10.00 2.11
N LEU A 183 -12.77 9.18 1.25
CA LEU A 183 -13.87 9.62 0.39
C LEU A 183 -15.10 10.07 1.21
N ASP A 184 -15.40 9.41 2.33
CA ASP A 184 -16.44 9.86 3.27
C ASP A 184 -16.10 11.23 3.88
N ILE A 185 -14.86 11.44 4.34
CA ILE A 185 -14.40 12.73 4.87
C ILE A 185 -14.48 13.83 3.80
N ILE A 186 -14.04 13.54 2.57
CA ILE A 186 -14.13 14.47 1.43
C ILE A 186 -15.58 14.86 1.17
N SER A 187 -16.51 13.89 1.20
CA SER A 187 -17.93 14.14 0.96
C SER A 187 -18.57 15.11 1.98
N LYS A 188 -18.00 15.19 3.19
CA LYS A 188 -18.42 16.13 4.26
C LYS A 188 -17.86 17.54 4.06
N GLY A 189 -16.89 17.72 3.14
CA GLY A 189 -16.29 19.00 2.80
C GLY A 189 -15.20 19.46 3.78
N GLY A 190 -14.53 20.57 3.43
CA GLY A 190 -13.51 21.20 4.27
C GLY A 190 -12.10 20.62 4.15
N VAL A 191 -11.93 19.51 3.43
CA VAL A 191 -10.60 18.96 3.10
C VAL A 191 -9.91 19.86 2.09
N LYS A 192 -8.68 20.29 2.42
CA LYS A 192 -7.89 21.19 1.58
C LYS A 192 -6.67 20.52 0.96
N GLY A 193 -6.15 19.49 1.61
CA GLY A 193 -5.02 18.68 1.18
C GLY A 193 -5.02 17.36 1.94
N ILE A 194 -4.38 16.36 1.34
CA ILE A 194 -4.20 15.03 1.91
C ILE A 194 -2.78 14.60 1.57
N ALA A 195 -2.07 14.04 2.54
CA ALA A 195 -0.74 13.47 2.36
C ALA A 195 -0.78 11.98 2.74
N HIS A 196 -0.40 11.10 1.82
CA HIS A 196 -0.16 9.70 2.14
C HIS A 196 1.27 9.56 2.67
N ILE A 197 1.41 9.16 3.93
CA ILE A 197 2.71 9.14 4.60
C ILE A 197 3.43 7.83 4.28
N THR A 198 4.36 7.89 3.32
CA THR A 198 5.11 6.74 2.82
C THR A 198 6.62 6.89 3.08
N GLY A 199 7.47 6.68 2.07
CA GLY A 199 8.90 6.89 2.16
C GLY A 199 9.22 8.34 2.57
N GLY A 200 10.25 8.53 3.40
CA GLY A 200 10.62 9.85 3.94
C GLY A 200 9.72 10.36 5.07
N GLY A 201 8.53 9.78 5.27
CA GLY A 201 7.65 10.14 6.39
C GLY A 201 7.15 11.58 6.31
N PHE A 202 6.97 12.24 7.45
CA PHE A 202 6.35 13.58 7.49
C PHE A 202 7.16 14.66 6.77
N THR A 203 8.49 14.57 6.77
CA THR A 203 9.34 15.61 6.19
C THR A 203 9.23 15.67 4.67
N ASP A 204 8.89 14.55 4.04
CA ASP A 204 8.90 14.44 2.58
C ASP A 204 7.48 14.46 2.01
N ASN A 205 6.47 14.07 2.81
CA ASN A 205 5.09 13.92 2.32
C ASN A 205 4.14 15.06 2.72
N ILE A 206 4.45 15.82 3.79
CA ILE A 206 3.58 16.94 4.23
C ILE A 206 3.88 18.27 3.51
N PRO A 207 5.15 18.68 3.32
CA PRO A 207 5.48 19.93 2.62
C PRO A 207 5.04 19.93 1.15
#